data_AF-A0A7C4IFN7-F1
#
_entry.id   AF-A0A7C4IFN7-F1
#
_cell.length_a   1.000
_cell.length_b   1.000
_cell.length_c   1.000
_cell.angle_alpha   90.00
_cell.angle_beta   90.00
_cell.angle_gamma   90.00
#
_symmetry.space_group_name_H-M   'P 1'
#
loop_
_entity.id
_entity.type
_entity.pdbx_description
1 polymer ?
#
loop_
_entity_poly.entity_id
_entity_poly.type
_entity_poly.pdbx_seq_one_letter_code
_entity_poly.pdbx_strand_id
1 'polypeptide(L)'
;MVFSFIEMMNGRILIYGLFVFALWSCAAGGIVYIDVLRPSGIVIDSAVKTVSVTARVSRLSAVDLSSNIYPDKPSETEAVSYAAGQFADAFEYFLSASPRFNRVVSIVPVITSDSSLSQLSWDAAAAMLETKRSHALVSVDYFDFHDSFRIFYDPAVYSYQASLWIICRSLWRFYDVKNRTVADEFFLRDTIYSYALGETPTVAVLSLPSIYSLISEACNSAAYHYTQRIAQVWSRETRSYHTKGNYDLRMAGWYAQSGKWDKVVEIWRFNAEKQSSRGRAKAAFNTALAYEVDDRLDDALRLALVSYGIDSSWQTLQYIKLLNNRIVVKDLINKQLYRQ
;
A
#
# COMPACT_ATOMS: atom_id res chain seq x y z
N MET A 1 18.57 25.46 6.79
CA MET A 1 19.74 26.35 6.81
C MET A 1 19.36 27.64 6.09
N VAL A 2 18.88 28.64 6.84
CA VAL A 2 19.00 30.07 6.55
C VAL A 2 19.08 30.72 7.93
N PHE A 3 20.26 31.23 8.28
CA PHE A 3 20.50 31.91 9.54
C PHE A 3 19.95 33.34 9.46
N SER A 4 19.14 33.74 10.43
CA SER A 4 18.76 35.14 10.64
C SER A 4 19.78 35.78 11.58
N PHE A 5 20.67 36.61 11.05
CA PHE A 5 21.42 37.60 11.80
C PHE A 5 20.46 38.71 12.25
N ILE A 6 20.45 39.03 13.54
CA ILE A 6 19.79 40.22 14.09
C ILE A 6 20.90 41.17 14.53
N GLU A 7 21.16 42.20 13.72
CA GLU A 7 21.86 43.39 14.19
C GLU A 7 20.82 44.46 14.57
N MET A 8 21.01 44.98 15.78
CA MET A 8 20.11 45.89 16.46
C MET A 8 20.60 47.32 16.24
N MET A 9 19.85 48.14 15.49
CA MET A 9 20.05 49.59 15.48
C MET A 9 18.73 50.36 15.45
N ASN A 10 18.48 51.05 16.56
CA ASN A 10 17.84 52.37 16.70
C ASN A 10 16.50 52.63 16.00
N GLY A 11 15.44 52.55 16.83
CA GLY A 11 14.41 53.58 16.87
C GLY A 11 13.29 53.44 15.84
N ARG A 12 12.09 53.11 16.35
CA ARG A 12 10.76 53.04 15.69
C ARG A 12 10.38 51.63 15.22
N ILE A 13 9.78 50.88 16.13
CA ILE A 13 9.05 49.64 15.85
C ILE A 13 7.71 50.03 15.20
N LEU A 14 7.67 50.04 13.86
CA LEU A 14 6.43 49.99 13.08
C LEU A 14 6.02 48.51 12.97
N ILE A 15 5.10 48.07 13.84
CA ILE A 15 4.50 46.74 13.73
C ILE A 15 3.54 46.76 12.54
N TYR A 16 4.06 46.49 11.34
CA TYR A 16 3.22 46.00 10.25
C TYR A 16 2.90 44.54 10.57
N GLY A 17 1.85 44.35 11.37
CA GLY A 17 1.25 43.04 11.57
C GLY A 17 0.67 42.55 10.25
N LEU A 18 1.47 41.79 9.50
CA LEU A 18 1.02 41.04 8.34
C LEU A 18 0.15 39.89 8.85
N PHE A 19 -1.12 40.21 9.16
CA PHE A 19 -2.15 39.22 9.45
C PHE A 19 -2.48 38.51 8.13
N VAL A 20 -1.64 37.54 7.76
CA VAL A 20 -1.97 36.57 6.72
C VAL A 20 -3.06 35.69 7.33
N PHE A 21 -4.32 36.12 7.17
CA PHE A 21 -5.43 35.19 7.20
C PHE A 21 -5.22 34.23 6.04
N ALA A 22 -4.50 33.14 6.30
CA ALA A 22 -4.63 31.94 5.50
C ALA A 22 -6.10 31.52 5.65
N LEU A 23 -6.94 31.99 4.72
CA LEU A 23 -8.28 31.49 4.51
C LEU A 23 -8.14 30.05 4.02
N TRP A 24 -7.87 29.15 4.97
CA TRP A 24 -8.21 27.76 4.82
C TRP A 24 -9.71 27.75 4.60
N SER A 25 -10.12 27.69 3.33
CA SER A 25 -11.47 27.28 2.96
C SER A 25 -11.62 25.83 3.41
N CYS A 26 -11.87 25.67 4.71
CA CYS A 26 -12.27 24.43 5.32
C CYS A 26 -13.69 24.17 4.81
N ALA A 27 -13.78 23.66 3.58
CA ALA A 27 -14.94 22.93 3.15
C ALA A 27 -15.01 21.72 4.08
N ALA A 28 -15.71 21.88 5.20
CA ALA A 28 -15.95 20.80 6.13
C ALA A 28 -16.66 19.68 5.38
N GLY A 29 -15.86 18.67 5.05
CA GLY A 29 -16.25 17.46 4.37
C GLY A 29 -15.90 16.28 5.25
N GLY A 30 -16.67 15.21 5.13
CA GLY A 30 -16.29 13.93 5.70
C GLY A 30 -15.26 13.27 4.79
N ILE A 31 -14.55 12.29 5.35
CA ILE A 31 -13.66 11.39 4.60
C ILE A 31 -14.20 9.99 4.75
N VAL A 32 -14.25 9.25 3.65
CA VAL A 32 -14.52 7.81 3.62
C VAL A 32 -13.34 7.09 2.99
N TYR A 33 -13.19 5.82 3.33
CA TYR A 33 -12.25 4.91 2.67
C TYR A 33 -13.02 4.05 1.68
N ILE A 34 -12.45 3.86 0.50
CA ILE A 34 -12.97 2.99 -0.54
C ILE A 34 -11.84 2.09 -1.04
N ASP A 35 -12.16 0.86 -1.40
CA ASP A 35 -11.18 -0.05 -1.97
C ASP A 35 -11.21 0.06 -3.50
N VAL A 36 -10.03 0.27 -4.09
CA VAL A 36 -9.85 0.47 -5.52
C VAL A 36 -8.82 -0.53 -6.03
N LEU A 37 -9.18 -1.27 -7.07
CA LEU A 37 -8.26 -2.20 -7.71
C LEU A 37 -7.22 -1.44 -8.53
N ARG A 38 -5.95 -1.79 -8.37
CA ARG A 38 -4.83 -1.22 -9.13
C ARG A 38 -4.34 -2.20 -10.20
N PRO A 39 -3.86 -1.69 -11.35
CA PRO A 39 -3.29 -2.52 -12.41
C PRO A 39 -1.98 -3.16 -11.94
N SER A 40 -1.62 -4.28 -12.57
CA SER A 40 -0.30 -4.90 -12.36
C SER A 40 0.78 -4.12 -13.12
N GLY A 41 2.01 -4.13 -12.60
CA GLY A 41 3.16 -3.48 -13.24
C GLY A 41 3.62 -4.16 -14.53
N ILE A 42 3.45 -5.48 -14.64
CA ILE A 42 3.69 -6.27 -15.84
C ILE A 42 2.47 -7.12 -16.19
N VAL A 43 2.42 -7.62 -17.41
CA VAL A 43 1.35 -8.51 -17.87
C VAL A 43 1.86 -9.95 -17.90
N ILE A 44 1.30 -10.78 -17.01
CA ILE A 44 1.45 -12.23 -17.05
C ILE A 44 0.32 -12.82 -17.89
N ASP A 45 0.63 -13.83 -18.72
CA ASP A 45 -0.34 -14.55 -19.56
C ASP A 45 -1.63 -14.87 -18.80
N SER A 46 -2.76 -14.34 -19.30
CA SER A 46 -4.07 -14.47 -18.68
C SER A 46 -4.55 -15.92 -18.54
N ALA A 47 -3.97 -16.87 -19.29
CA ALA A 47 -4.18 -18.31 -19.15
C ALA A 47 -3.66 -18.89 -17.82
N VAL A 48 -2.67 -18.24 -17.18
CA VAL A 48 -2.14 -18.66 -15.88
C VAL A 48 -3.15 -18.30 -14.79
N LYS A 49 -3.98 -19.26 -14.37
CA LYS A 49 -5.02 -19.04 -13.33
C LYS A 49 -4.69 -19.63 -11.97
N THR A 50 -3.64 -20.45 -11.86
CA THR A 50 -3.23 -21.06 -10.59
C THR A 50 -1.73 -20.94 -10.43
N VAL A 51 -1.29 -20.51 -9.24
CA VAL A 51 0.11 -20.22 -8.95
C VAL A 51 0.51 -20.92 -7.67
N SER A 52 1.69 -21.52 -7.68
CA SER A 52 2.34 -21.96 -6.46
C SER A 52 3.39 -20.94 -6.03
N VAL A 53 3.53 -20.73 -4.73
CA VAL A 53 4.52 -19.79 -4.18
C VAL A 53 5.47 -20.54 -3.26
N THR A 54 6.76 -20.22 -3.32
CA THR A 54 7.76 -20.74 -2.39
C THR A 54 8.85 -19.71 -2.11
N ALA A 55 9.72 -20.04 -1.14
CA ALA A 55 10.96 -19.32 -0.89
C ALA A 55 12.11 -20.33 -0.92
N ARG A 56 13.19 -19.98 -1.60
CA ARG A 56 14.42 -20.77 -1.66
C ARG A 56 15.39 -20.29 -0.58
N VAL A 57 15.80 -21.22 0.27
CA VAL A 57 16.88 -21.02 1.23
C VAL A 57 18.16 -21.56 0.60
N SER A 58 19.05 -20.65 0.20
CA SER A 58 20.34 -20.99 -0.42
C SER A 58 21.50 -20.63 0.51
N ARG A 59 22.74 -20.95 0.14
CA ARG A 59 23.93 -20.48 0.88
C ARG A 59 24.11 -18.97 0.87
N LEU A 60 23.44 -18.28 -0.05
CA LEU A 60 23.46 -16.82 -0.14
C LEU A 60 22.39 -16.20 0.76
N SER A 61 21.40 -16.97 1.21
CA SER A 61 20.35 -16.46 2.08
C SER A 61 20.90 -16.21 3.48
N ALA A 62 20.82 -14.96 3.96
CA ALA A 62 21.47 -14.57 5.21
C ALA A 62 20.59 -13.60 6.02
N VAL A 63 20.71 -13.66 7.34
CA VAL A 63 20.12 -12.68 8.25
C VAL A 63 21.23 -12.17 9.17
N ASP A 64 21.87 -11.07 8.75
CA ASP A 64 22.98 -10.46 9.47
C ASP A 64 22.46 -9.39 10.44
N LEU A 65 22.45 -9.74 11.73
CA LEU A 65 21.98 -8.91 12.83
C LEU A 65 23.18 -8.40 13.65
N SER A 66 24.03 -7.63 12.99
CA SER A 66 25.32 -7.17 13.49
C SER A 66 25.23 -6.17 14.65
N SER A 67 24.10 -5.45 14.81
CA SER A 67 23.96 -4.44 15.88
C SER A 67 23.93 -5.05 17.28
N ASN A 68 23.59 -6.35 17.41
CA ASN A 68 23.55 -7.08 18.69
C ASN A 68 22.73 -6.40 19.80
N ILE A 69 21.66 -5.70 19.42
CA ILE A 69 20.76 -4.98 20.36
C ILE A 69 19.53 -5.79 20.79
N TYR A 70 19.37 -7.00 20.26
CA TYR A 70 18.16 -7.80 20.40
C TYR A 70 18.28 -8.73 21.61
N PRO A 71 17.39 -8.62 22.61
CA PRO A 71 17.38 -9.53 23.76
C PRO A 71 17.17 -11.00 23.32
N ASP A 72 16.24 -11.19 22.38
CA ASP A 72 15.88 -12.49 21.81
C ASP A 72 16.50 -12.69 20.43
N LYS A 73 17.80 -12.43 20.29
CA LYS A 73 18.49 -12.58 18.99
C LYS A 73 18.42 -14.05 18.53
N PRO A 74 17.75 -14.36 17.40
CA PRO A 74 17.70 -15.71 16.87
C PRO A 74 19.06 -16.14 16.33
N SER A 75 19.25 -17.46 16.22
CA SER A 75 20.35 -17.98 15.39
C SER A 75 20.12 -17.60 13.92
N GLU A 76 21.19 -17.48 13.13
CA GLU A 76 21.05 -17.15 11.71
C GLU A 76 20.18 -18.18 10.96
N THR A 77 20.38 -19.48 11.22
CA THR A 77 19.58 -20.56 10.64
C THR A 77 18.10 -20.44 10.97
N GLU A 78 17.77 -20.10 12.22
CA GLU A 78 16.40 -19.89 12.68
C GLU A 78 15.78 -18.67 11.99
N ALA A 79 16.50 -17.55 11.93
CA ALA A 79 16.04 -16.32 11.29
C ALA A 79 15.81 -16.49 9.78
N VAL A 80 16.72 -17.18 9.08
CA VAL A 80 16.60 -17.50 7.65
C VAL A 80 15.39 -18.41 7.40
N SER A 81 15.19 -19.43 8.24
CA SER A 81 14.04 -20.33 8.13
C SER A 81 12.72 -19.60 8.39
N TYR A 82 12.70 -18.72 9.40
CA TYR A 82 11.56 -17.86 9.71
C TYR A 82 11.23 -16.93 8.54
N ALA A 83 12.22 -16.21 8.00
CA ALA A 83 12.03 -15.30 6.88
C ALA A 83 11.49 -16.02 5.63
N ALA A 84 12.00 -17.21 5.31
CA ALA A 84 11.53 -17.99 4.18
C ALA A 84 10.04 -18.39 4.32
N GLY A 85 9.62 -18.78 5.54
CA GLY A 85 8.21 -19.02 5.85
C GLY A 85 7.36 -17.75 5.72
N GLN A 86 7.82 -16.64 6.30
CA GLN A 86 7.12 -15.35 6.23
C GLN A 86 6.94 -14.86 4.79
N PHE A 87 7.93 -15.04 3.92
CA PHE A 87 7.79 -14.73 2.50
C PHE A 87 6.70 -15.58 1.84
N ALA A 88 6.72 -16.90 2.04
CA ALA A 88 5.73 -17.78 1.42
C ALA A 88 4.30 -17.45 1.89
N ASP A 89 4.11 -17.21 3.18
CA ASP A 89 2.82 -16.85 3.78
C ASP A 89 2.31 -15.48 3.27
N ALA A 90 3.18 -14.46 3.26
CA ALA A 90 2.82 -13.13 2.78
C ALA A 90 2.40 -13.16 1.30
N PHE A 91 3.09 -13.96 0.48
CA PHE A 91 2.74 -14.12 -0.92
C PHE A 91 1.40 -14.79 -1.14
N GLU A 92 1.17 -15.90 -0.43
CA GLU A 92 -0.10 -16.58 -0.50
C GLU A 92 -1.23 -15.61 -0.13
N TYR A 93 -1.04 -14.83 0.93
CA TYR A 93 -1.99 -13.81 1.37
C TYR A 93 -2.27 -12.76 0.27
N PHE A 94 -1.25 -12.07 -0.24
CA PHE A 94 -1.45 -10.97 -1.19
C PHE A 94 -1.91 -11.44 -2.56
N LEU A 95 -1.40 -12.56 -3.08
CA LEU A 95 -1.83 -13.10 -4.36
C LEU A 95 -3.24 -13.69 -4.29
N SER A 96 -3.64 -14.29 -3.16
CA SER A 96 -5.01 -14.81 -2.98
C SER A 96 -6.05 -13.70 -2.87
N ALA A 97 -5.66 -12.52 -2.38
CA ALA A 97 -6.51 -11.34 -2.36
C ALA A 97 -6.70 -10.71 -3.76
N SER A 98 -5.84 -11.05 -4.71
CA SER A 98 -5.92 -10.56 -6.08
C SER A 98 -7.01 -11.30 -6.87
N PRO A 99 -7.82 -10.61 -7.70
CA PRO A 99 -8.72 -11.27 -8.64
C PRO A 99 -7.99 -11.96 -9.80
N ARG A 100 -6.65 -11.81 -9.89
CA ARG A 100 -5.84 -12.31 -11.00
C ARG A 100 -5.74 -13.84 -11.04
N PHE A 101 -5.73 -14.50 -9.88
CA PHE A 101 -5.50 -15.94 -9.77
C PHE A 101 -6.68 -16.60 -9.04
N ASN A 102 -7.15 -17.73 -9.56
CA ASN A 102 -8.27 -18.48 -8.98
C ASN A 102 -7.82 -19.29 -7.76
N ARG A 103 -6.54 -19.68 -7.72
CA ARG A 103 -5.97 -20.47 -6.64
C ARG A 103 -4.48 -20.17 -6.50
N VAL A 104 -4.08 -19.85 -5.28
CA VAL A 104 -2.69 -19.71 -4.88
C VAL A 104 -2.41 -20.77 -3.84
N VAL A 105 -1.23 -21.39 -3.91
CA VAL A 105 -0.85 -22.46 -2.97
C VAL A 105 0.58 -22.24 -2.52
N SER A 106 0.78 -22.05 -1.22
CA SER A 106 2.12 -22.06 -0.64
C SER A 106 2.73 -23.47 -0.66
N ILE A 107 4.01 -23.52 -1.00
CA ILE A 107 4.87 -24.69 -0.95
C ILE A 107 5.93 -24.39 0.11
N VAL A 108 6.18 -25.39 0.96
CA VAL A 108 7.22 -25.35 1.99
C VAL A 108 8.52 -24.81 1.40
N PRO A 109 9.21 -23.88 2.07
CA PRO A 109 10.48 -23.37 1.61
C PRO A 109 11.47 -24.45 1.23
N VAL A 110 12.19 -24.22 0.14
CA VAL A 110 13.08 -25.21 -0.46
C VAL A 110 14.50 -24.89 -0.07
N ILE A 111 15.16 -25.83 0.62
CA ILE A 111 16.55 -25.71 1.03
C ILE A 111 17.44 -26.24 -0.08
N THR A 112 18.37 -25.41 -0.56
CA THR A 112 19.39 -25.78 -1.54
C THR A 112 20.79 -25.50 -1.02
N SER A 113 21.75 -26.29 -1.49
CA SER A 113 23.18 -26.05 -1.24
C SER A 113 23.80 -25.12 -2.29
N ASP A 114 23.02 -24.63 -3.24
CA ASP A 114 23.48 -23.72 -4.29
C ASP A 114 24.12 -22.47 -3.70
N SER A 115 25.29 -22.13 -4.24
CA SER A 115 26.03 -20.92 -3.93
C SER A 115 25.95 -19.89 -5.05
N SER A 116 24.94 -19.99 -5.92
CA SER A 116 24.76 -19.08 -7.04
C SER A 116 23.32 -18.57 -7.12
N LEU A 117 23.14 -17.39 -7.72
CA LEU A 117 21.82 -16.82 -8.01
C LEU A 117 21.18 -17.41 -9.27
N SER A 118 21.64 -18.59 -9.74
CA SER A 118 21.04 -19.25 -10.89
C SER A 118 19.57 -19.57 -10.66
N GLN A 119 18.78 -19.51 -11.73
CA GLN A 119 17.40 -19.97 -11.72
C GLN A 119 17.29 -21.44 -11.30
N LEU A 120 16.11 -21.82 -10.80
CA LEU A 120 15.78 -23.22 -10.57
C LEU A 120 15.89 -24.02 -11.87
N SER A 121 16.30 -25.28 -11.76
CA SER A 121 16.19 -26.21 -12.88
C SER A 121 14.71 -26.43 -13.21
N TRP A 122 14.42 -26.63 -14.50
CA TRP A 122 13.04 -26.89 -14.94
C TRP A 122 12.45 -28.14 -14.29
N ASP A 123 13.28 -29.15 -14.02
CA ASP A 123 12.86 -30.38 -13.33
C ASP A 123 12.48 -30.11 -11.86
N ALA A 124 13.26 -29.28 -11.15
CA ALA A 124 12.93 -28.89 -9.78
C ALA A 124 11.63 -28.05 -9.73
N ALA A 125 11.48 -27.09 -10.64
CA ALA A 125 10.28 -26.28 -10.73
C ALA A 125 9.04 -27.13 -11.11
N ALA A 126 9.19 -28.10 -12.03
CA ALA A 126 8.12 -29.03 -12.41
C ALA A 126 7.71 -29.92 -11.25
N ALA A 127 8.66 -30.51 -10.51
CA ALA A 127 8.37 -31.33 -9.34
C ALA A 127 7.58 -30.57 -8.27
N MET A 128 7.87 -29.27 -8.06
CA MET A 128 7.12 -28.43 -7.14
C MET A 128 5.67 -28.22 -7.59
N LEU A 129 5.42 -28.07 -8.90
CA LEU A 129 4.07 -27.88 -9.44
C LEU A 129 3.23 -29.16 -9.47
N GLU A 130 3.84 -30.33 -9.72
CA GLU A 130 3.12 -31.61 -9.82
C GLU A 130 2.31 -31.92 -8.55
N THR A 131 2.88 -31.65 -7.38
CA THR A 131 2.22 -31.89 -6.10
C THR A 131 0.98 -31.01 -5.87
N LYS A 132 0.95 -29.82 -6.47
CA LYS A 132 -0.09 -28.80 -6.21
C LYS A 132 -1.03 -28.54 -7.39
N ARG A 133 -0.71 -29.03 -8.60
CA ARG A 133 -1.46 -28.79 -9.85
C ARG A 133 -1.62 -27.30 -10.19
N SER A 134 -0.50 -26.57 -10.15
CA SER A 134 -0.44 -25.14 -10.46
C SER A 134 0.11 -24.92 -11.88
N HIS A 135 -0.28 -23.82 -12.54
CA HIS A 135 0.20 -23.49 -13.88
C HIS A 135 1.60 -22.84 -13.87
N ALA A 136 1.91 -22.07 -12.82
CA ALA A 136 3.16 -21.34 -12.68
C ALA A 136 3.68 -21.39 -11.24
N LEU A 137 4.99 -21.13 -11.08
CA LEU A 137 5.68 -21.03 -9.81
C LEU A 137 6.20 -19.60 -9.61
N VAL A 138 5.95 -19.01 -8.45
CA VAL A 138 6.59 -17.78 -7.99
C VAL A 138 7.53 -18.13 -6.86
N SER A 139 8.77 -17.66 -6.92
CA SER A 139 9.79 -18.01 -5.95
C SER A 139 10.58 -16.79 -5.50
N VAL A 140 10.89 -16.76 -4.21
CA VAL A 140 11.97 -15.93 -3.64
C VAL A 140 13.26 -16.72 -3.78
N ASP A 141 14.04 -16.45 -4.82
CA ASP A 141 15.23 -17.26 -5.13
C ASP A 141 16.45 -16.90 -4.29
N TYR A 142 16.44 -15.71 -3.70
CA TYR A 142 17.44 -15.20 -2.78
C TYR A 142 16.83 -14.12 -1.92
N PHE A 143 17.31 -14.02 -0.68
CA PHE A 143 17.03 -12.89 0.19
C PHE A 143 18.18 -12.69 1.18
N ASP A 144 18.41 -11.47 1.60
CA ASP A 144 19.17 -11.21 2.81
C ASP A 144 18.63 -10.02 3.61
N PHE A 145 19.02 -10.00 4.88
CA PHE A 145 18.66 -8.97 5.83
C PHE A 145 19.92 -8.40 6.47
N HIS A 146 19.98 -7.08 6.59
CA HIS A 146 21.02 -6.38 7.33
C HIS A 146 20.40 -5.31 8.21
N ASP A 147 20.79 -5.27 9.48
CA ASP A 147 20.36 -4.26 10.42
C ASP A 147 21.32 -3.06 10.50
N SER A 148 20.77 -1.89 10.77
CA SER A 148 21.54 -0.72 11.15
C SER A 148 20.84 -0.06 12.32
N PHE A 149 21.61 0.31 13.35
CA PHE A 149 21.07 0.87 14.59
C PHE A 149 21.73 2.19 14.94
N ARG A 150 20.95 3.13 15.48
CA ARG A 150 21.45 4.37 16.08
C ARG A 150 20.66 4.71 17.32
N ILE A 151 21.34 5.28 18.32
CA ILE A 151 20.71 5.84 19.50
C ILE A 151 21.29 7.21 19.80
N PHE A 152 20.42 8.16 20.15
CA PHE A 152 20.82 9.50 20.54
C PHE A 152 19.83 10.08 21.56
N TYR A 153 20.27 11.07 22.33
CA TYR A 153 19.38 11.84 23.20
C TYR A 153 18.74 12.97 22.38
N ASP A 154 17.40 13.04 22.39
CA ASP A 154 16.64 14.11 21.76
C ASP A 154 16.20 15.14 22.83
N PRO A 155 16.81 16.33 22.87
CA PRO A 155 16.46 17.36 23.84
C PRO A 155 15.08 17.98 23.58
N ALA A 156 14.49 17.82 22.39
CA ALA A 156 13.15 18.37 22.10
C ALA A 156 12.04 17.58 22.80
N VAL A 157 12.25 16.27 22.98
CA VAL A 157 11.30 15.39 23.68
C VAL A 157 11.83 14.91 25.04
N TYR A 158 12.98 15.43 25.49
CA TYR A 158 13.66 15.06 26.73
C TYR A 158 13.83 13.54 26.92
N SER A 159 14.14 12.80 25.85
CA SER A 159 14.15 11.34 25.84
C SER A 159 15.25 10.78 24.93
N TYR A 160 15.70 9.54 25.17
CA TYR A 160 16.56 8.81 24.23
C TYR A 160 15.71 8.23 23.12
N GLN A 161 16.13 8.43 21.87
CA GLN A 161 15.53 7.81 20.70
C GLN A 161 16.44 6.70 20.17
N ALA A 162 15.94 5.47 20.23
CA ALA A 162 16.51 4.31 19.56
C ALA A 162 15.89 4.21 18.16
N SER A 163 16.72 4.15 17.13
CA SER A 163 16.31 4.09 15.72
C SER A 163 16.93 2.86 15.07
N LEU A 164 16.12 2.07 14.37
CA LEU A 164 16.49 0.81 13.78
C LEU A 164 16.02 0.76 12.33
N TRP A 165 16.91 0.32 11.45
CA TRP A 165 16.65 0.06 10.04
C TRP A 165 16.91 -1.41 9.75
N ILE A 166 15.95 -2.10 9.13
CA ILE A 166 16.13 -3.44 8.56
C ILE A 166 16.10 -3.33 7.05
N ILE A 167 17.25 -3.55 6.43
CA ILE A 167 17.41 -3.55 4.98
C ILE A 167 17.16 -4.97 4.49
N CYS A 168 16.15 -5.15 3.65
CA CYS A 168 15.83 -6.43 3.02
C CYS A 168 16.19 -6.35 1.54
N ARG A 169 16.99 -7.30 1.05
CA ARG A 169 17.21 -7.52 -0.38
C ARG A 169 16.61 -8.86 -0.76
N SER A 170 15.93 -8.93 -1.90
CA SER A 170 15.28 -10.14 -2.37
C SER A 170 15.29 -10.25 -3.88
N LEU A 171 15.46 -11.46 -4.40
CA LEU A 171 15.36 -11.79 -5.82
C LEU A 171 14.11 -12.63 -6.04
N TRP A 172 13.26 -12.14 -6.91
CA TRP A 172 11.97 -12.70 -7.24
C TRP A 172 11.98 -13.25 -8.65
N ARG A 173 11.37 -14.43 -8.84
CA ARG A 173 11.19 -15.01 -10.17
C ARG A 173 9.79 -15.59 -10.35
N PHE A 174 9.21 -15.29 -11.52
CA PHE A 174 7.98 -15.89 -12.01
C PHE A 174 8.33 -16.92 -13.08
N TYR A 175 8.12 -18.19 -12.78
CA TYR A 175 8.41 -19.32 -13.66
C TYR A 175 7.15 -19.78 -14.39
N ASP A 176 7.16 -19.66 -15.71
CA ASP A 176 6.26 -20.40 -16.59
C ASP A 176 6.94 -21.74 -16.93
N VAL A 177 6.65 -22.74 -16.09
CA VAL A 177 7.29 -24.05 -16.17
C VAL A 177 6.85 -24.81 -17.42
N LYS A 178 5.63 -24.56 -17.93
CA LYS A 178 5.12 -25.21 -19.14
C LYS A 178 5.94 -24.78 -20.36
N ASN A 179 6.19 -23.49 -20.49
CA ASN A 179 6.96 -22.94 -21.60
C ASN A 179 8.47 -22.92 -21.35
N ARG A 180 8.91 -23.29 -20.14
CA ARG A 180 10.31 -23.24 -19.69
C ARG A 180 10.90 -21.84 -19.87
N THR A 181 10.14 -20.83 -19.45
CA THR A 181 10.54 -19.43 -19.49
C THR A 181 10.39 -18.79 -18.10
N VAL A 182 11.27 -17.83 -17.83
CA VAL A 182 11.14 -16.94 -16.67
C VAL A 182 10.35 -15.72 -17.16
N ALA A 183 9.08 -15.64 -16.78
CA ALA A 183 8.19 -14.56 -17.21
C ALA A 183 8.58 -13.21 -16.57
N ASP A 184 9.22 -13.24 -15.40
CA ASP A 184 9.77 -12.08 -14.74
C ASP A 184 10.90 -12.45 -13.79
N GLU A 185 11.92 -11.59 -13.73
CA GLU A 185 12.98 -11.61 -12.73
C GLU A 185 13.12 -10.20 -12.17
N PHE A 186 13.09 -10.07 -10.85
CA PHE A 186 13.10 -8.77 -10.20
C PHE A 186 13.91 -8.77 -8.92
N PHE A 187 14.87 -7.87 -8.83
CA PHE A 187 15.61 -7.62 -7.60
C PHE A 187 14.96 -6.45 -6.86
N LEU A 188 14.57 -6.69 -5.61
CA LEU A 188 13.99 -5.69 -4.73
C LEU A 188 14.94 -5.42 -3.57
N ARG A 189 15.09 -4.13 -3.24
CA ARG A 189 15.71 -3.68 -2.01
C ARG A 189 14.76 -2.73 -1.31
N ASP A 190 14.41 -3.06 -0.07
CA ASP A 190 13.53 -2.27 0.77
C ASP A 190 14.15 -2.04 2.15
N THR A 191 13.64 -1.07 2.90
CA THR A 191 14.12 -0.76 4.24
C THR A 191 12.96 -0.43 5.19
N ILE A 192 12.78 -1.26 6.21
CA ILE A 192 11.84 -1.01 7.29
C ILE A 192 12.53 -0.12 8.33
N TYR A 193 11.87 0.97 8.72
CA TYR A 193 12.34 1.89 9.75
C TYR A 193 11.42 1.80 10.96
N SER A 194 12.02 1.60 12.13
CA SER A 194 11.33 1.68 13.41
C SER A 194 12.11 2.55 14.38
N TYR A 195 11.41 3.19 15.30
CA TYR A 195 12.01 3.91 16.39
C TYR A 195 11.22 3.73 17.68
N ALA A 196 11.89 3.92 18.80
CA ALA A 196 11.28 3.92 20.12
C ALA A 196 11.94 4.98 21.01
N LEU A 197 11.18 5.47 21.98
CA LEU A 197 11.64 6.44 22.96
C LEU A 197 11.81 5.78 24.33
N GLY A 198 12.72 6.30 25.15
CA GLY A 198 12.94 5.83 26.50
C GLY A 198 13.68 6.83 27.37
N GLU A 199 13.40 6.83 28.67
CA GLU A 199 14.06 7.71 29.65
C GLU A 199 15.57 7.42 29.77
N THR A 200 15.97 6.19 29.46
CA THR A 200 17.38 5.76 29.41
C THR A 200 17.67 5.06 28.08
N PRO A 201 18.95 4.96 27.66
CA PRO A 201 19.31 4.24 26.43
C PRO A 201 18.79 2.81 26.40
N THR A 202 18.89 2.10 27.53
CA THR A 202 18.43 0.71 27.67
C THR A 202 16.92 0.60 27.48
N VAL A 203 16.15 1.49 28.11
CA VAL A 203 14.67 1.48 27.98
C VAL A 203 14.27 1.78 26.54
N ALA A 204 14.95 2.71 25.86
CA ALA A 204 14.66 3.00 24.46
C ALA A 204 14.93 1.79 23.54
N VAL A 205 16.02 1.06 23.75
CA VAL A 205 16.33 -0.17 22.99
C VAL A 205 15.32 -1.28 23.26
N LEU A 206 14.97 -1.53 24.52
CA LEU A 206 13.99 -2.57 24.89
C LEU A 206 12.57 -2.26 24.42
N SER A 207 12.29 -0.99 24.10
CA SER A 207 11.01 -0.54 23.56
C SER A 207 10.91 -0.67 22.04
N LEU A 208 11.98 -1.07 21.35
CA LEU A 208 11.93 -1.39 19.92
C LEU A 208 11.09 -2.66 19.67
N PRO A 209 10.46 -2.78 18.47
CA PRO A 209 9.81 -4.02 18.07
C PRO A 209 10.76 -5.21 18.09
N SER A 210 10.21 -6.40 18.31
CA SER A 210 11.00 -7.63 18.24
C SER A 210 11.57 -7.84 16.85
N ILE A 211 12.74 -8.49 16.78
CA ILE A 211 13.37 -8.79 15.49
C ILE A 211 12.48 -9.65 14.58
N TYR A 212 11.72 -10.60 15.16
CA TYR A 212 10.73 -11.39 14.42
C TYR A 212 9.66 -10.51 13.75
N SER A 213 9.13 -9.52 14.48
CA SER A 213 8.15 -8.59 13.93
C SER A 213 8.73 -7.80 12.76
N LEU A 214 9.98 -7.34 12.86
CA LEU A 214 10.62 -6.54 11.82
C LEU A 214 10.98 -7.37 10.58
N ILE A 215 11.44 -8.62 10.76
CA ILE A 215 11.67 -9.55 9.64
C ILE A 215 10.34 -9.84 8.93
N SER A 216 9.27 -10.11 9.69
CA SER A 216 7.93 -10.34 9.14
C SER A 216 7.44 -9.11 8.36
N GLU A 217 7.57 -7.91 8.92
CA GLU A 217 7.18 -6.66 8.25
C GLU A 217 7.96 -6.44 6.95
N ALA A 218 9.28 -6.68 6.96
CA ALA A 218 10.12 -6.59 5.78
C ALA A 218 9.73 -7.63 4.71
N CYS A 219 9.40 -8.87 5.11
CA CYS A 219 8.90 -9.89 4.20
C CYS A 219 7.55 -9.49 3.58
N ASN A 220 6.63 -8.99 4.40
CA ASN A 220 5.31 -8.52 3.96
C ASN A 220 5.41 -7.35 2.98
N SER A 221 6.24 -6.35 3.28
CA SER A 221 6.46 -5.20 2.40
C SER A 221 7.00 -5.65 1.04
N ALA A 222 8.05 -6.46 1.06
CA ALA A 222 8.67 -6.97 -0.16
C ALA A 222 7.71 -7.84 -0.99
N ALA A 223 6.91 -8.67 -0.33
CA ALA A 223 5.88 -9.49 -0.97
C ALA A 223 4.75 -8.68 -1.58
N TYR A 224 4.28 -7.65 -0.89
CA TYR A 224 3.27 -6.73 -1.41
C TYR A 224 3.79 -6.01 -2.67
N HIS A 225 5.03 -5.53 -2.65
CA HIS A 225 5.65 -4.85 -3.79
C HIS A 225 5.80 -5.75 -5.01
N TYR A 226 6.26 -6.99 -4.84
CA TYR A 226 6.35 -7.90 -5.98
C TYR A 226 4.96 -8.37 -6.45
N THR A 227 3.99 -8.51 -5.55
CA THR A 227 2.60 -8.79 -5.93
C THR A 227 2.02 -7.70 -6.81
N GLN A 228 2.25 -6.41 -6.48
CA GLN A 228 1.85 -5.26 -7.32
C GLN A 228 2.45 -5.32 -8.74
N ARG A 229 3.63 -5.93 -8.88
CA ARG A 229 4.28 -6.10 -10.18
C ARG A 229 3.53 -7.13 -11.02
N ILE A 230 3.22 -8.29 -10.46
CA ILE A 230 2.70 -9.44 -11.23
C ILE A 230 1.17 -9.58 -11.22
N ALA A 231 0.46 -8.86 -10.35
CA ALA A 231 -0.97 -9.01 -10.12
C ALA A 231 -1.66 -7.68 -9.75
N GLN A 232 -2.97 -7.62 -9.98
CA GLN A 232 -3.80 -6.49 -9.56
C GLN A 232 -4.02 -6.56 -8.05
N VAL A 233 -3.82 -5.46 -7.34
CA VAL A 233 -4.00 -5.40 -5.88
C VAL A 233 -5.07 -4.40 -5.48
N TRP A 234 -5.82 -4.73 -4.44
CA TRP A 234 -6.73 -3.78 -3.81
C TRP A 234 -5.93 -2.73 -3.03
N SER A 235 -6.28 -1.47 -3.23
CA SER A 235 -5.70 -0.33 -2.53
C SER A 235 -6.80 0.46 -1.85
N ARG A 236 -6.64 0.69 -0.55
CA ARG A 236 -7.54 1.53 0.23
C ARG A 236 -7.21 3.00 -0.03
N GLU A 237 -8.16 3.71 -0.61
CA GLU A 237 -8.03 5.12 -0.93
C GLU A 237 -9.07 5.97 -0.19
N THR A 238 -8.74 7.24 0.03
CA THR A 238 -9.64 8.18 0.68
C THR A 238 -10.44 8.97 -0.34
N ARG A 239 -11.69 9.28 -0.01
CA ARG A 239 -12.53 10.23 -0.74
C ARG A 239 -13.16 11.22 0.22
N SER A 240 -13.11 12.50 -0.15
CA SER A 240 -13.85 13.55 0.55
C SER A 240 -15.30 13.59 0.07
N TYR A 241 -16.24 13.95 0.93
CA TYR A 241 -17.62 14.22 0.56
C TYR A 241 -18.21 15.35 1.41
N HIS A 242 -19.27 15.99 0.92
CA HIS A 242 -19.88 17.12 1.60
C HIS A 242 -20.81 16.67 2.72
N THR A 243 -20.54 17.13 3.95
CA THR A 243 -21.37 16.85 5.14
C THR A 243 -22.18 18.05 5.60
N LYS A 244 -21.78 19.27 5.24
CA LYS A 244 -22.50 20.51 5.60
C LYS A 244 -23.68 20.80 4.66
N GLY A 245 -24.89 20.76 5.23
CA GLY A 245 -26.15 21.07 4.55
C GLY A 245 -27.35 20.80 5.47
N ASN A 246 -28.46 20.34 4.89
CA ASN A 246 -29.66 19.95 5.61
C ASN A 246 -29.44 18.64 6.43
N TYR A 247 -30.44 18.28 7.25
CA TYR A 247 -30.40 17.07 8.09
C TYR A 247 -30.09 15.81 7.28
N ASP A 248 -30.68 15.68 6.10
CA ASP A 248 -30.54 14.50 5.26
C ASP A 248 -29.12 14.33 4.68
N LEU A 249 -28.45 15.42 4.27
CA LEU A 249 -27.04 15.37 3.87
C LEU A 249 -26.15 14.89 5.01
N ARG A 250 -26.43 15.30 6.25
CA ARG A 250 -25.70 14.83 7.44
C ARG A 250 -25.98 13.35 7.69
N MET A 251 -27.24 12.94 7.69
CA MET A 251 -27.68 11.57 7.94
C MET A 251 -27.12 10.59 6.90
N ALA A 252 -27.17 10.93 5.62
CA ALA A 252 -26.53 10.14 4.56
C ALA A 252 -25.00 10.09 4.74
N GLY A 253 -24.38 11.14 5.27
CA GLY A 253 -22.97 11.11 5.64
C GLY A 253 -22.63 10.06 6.72
N TRP A 254 -23.52 9.82 7.68
CA TRP A 254 -23.38 8.74 8.66
C TRP A 254 -23.56 7.35 8.03
N TYR A 255 -24.53 7.20 7.13
CA TYR A 255 -24.72 5.94 6.39
C TYR A 255 -23.51 5.61 5.50
N ALA A 256 -22.91 6.60 4.84
CA ALA A 256 -21.70 6.44 4.04
C ALA A 256 -20.51 5.99 4.89
N GLN A 257 -20.30 6.58 6.06
CA GLN A 257 -19.27 6.13 7.02
C GLN A 257 -19.51 4.70 7.52
N SER A 258 -20.77 4.28 7.58
CA SER A 258 -21.17 2.93 7.99
C SER A 258 -21.19 1.92 6.83
N GLY A 259 -20.75 2.32 5.62
CA GLY A 259 -20.74 1.46 4.43
C GLY A 259 -22.10 1.16 3.80
N LYS A 260 -23.18 1.84 4.22
CA LYS A 260 -24.57 1.60 3.76
C LYS A 260 -24.90 2.40 2.50
N TRP A 261 -24.18 2.15 1.41
CA TRP A 261 -24.20 2.97 0.19
C TRP A 261 -25.54 2.95 -0.57
N ASP A 262 -26.29 1.85 -0.52
CA ASP A 262 -27.60 1.76 -1.21
C ASP A 262 -28.58 2.83 -0.69
N LYS A 263 -28.63 3.00 0.64
CA LYS A 263 -29.48 4.01 1.30
C LYS A 263 -29.00 5.42 1.04
N VAL A 264 -27.70 5.59 0.82
CA VAL A 264 -27.06 6.88 0.63
C VAL A 264 -27.45 7.50 -0.72
N VAL A 265 -27.51 6.70 -1.79
CA VAL A 265 -27.90 7.15 -3.13
C VAL A 265 -29.33 7.71 -3.15
N GLU A 266 -30.27 7.01 -2.51
CA GLU A 266 -31.67 7.42 -2.44
C GLU A 266 -31.82 8.76 -1.72
N ILE A 267 -31.20 8.90 -0.54
CA ILE A 267 -31.27 10.11 0.26
C ILE A 267 -30.64 11.30 -0.48
N TRP A 268 -29.46 11.13 -1.07
CA TRP A 268 -28.79 12.24 -1.77
C TRP A 268 -29.51 12.67 -3.04
N ARG A 269 -30.09 11.74 -3.81
CA ARG A 269 -30.88 12.07 -5.00
C ARG A 269 -32.15 12.84 -4.66
N PHE A 270 -32.94 12.34 -3.72
CA PHE A 270 -34.18 13.01 -3.29
C PHE A 270 -33.90 14.42 -2.74
N ASN A 271 -32.76 14.59 -2.06
CA ASN A 271 -32.36 15.88 -1.51
C ASN A 271 -31.81 16.88 -2.52
N ALA A 272 -31.40 16.44 -3.71
CA ALA A 272 -30.95 17.34 -4.76
C ALA A 272 -32.09 18.18 -5.35
N GLU A 273 -33.35 17.72 -5.27
CA GLU A 273 -34.48 18.44 -5.89
C GLU A 273 -34.99 19.60 -5.03
N LYS A 274 -34.80 19.54 -3.71
CA LYS A 274 -35.38 20.49 -2.74
C LYS A 274 -34.41 21.56 -2.24
N GLN A 275 -33.24 21.69 -2.87
CA GLN A 275 -32.15 22.52 -2.36
C GLN A 275 -31.77 23.69 -3.25
N SER A 276 -31.12 24.68 -2.64
CA SER A 276 -30.45 25.77 -3.36
C SER A 276 -29.42 25.22 -4.34
N SER A 277 -29.05 26.00 -5.37
CA SER A 277 -28.06 25.60 -6.38
C SER A 277 -26.83 24.91 -5.76
N ARG A 278 -26.27 25.52 -4.71
CA ARG A 278 -25.12 24.97 -3.98
C ARG A 278 -25.40 23.64 -3.27
N GLY A 279 -26.60 23.46 -2.70
CA GLY A 279 -27.00 22.18 -2.12
C GLY A 279 -27.17 21.09 -3.17
N ARG A 280 -27.70 21.43 -4.36
CA ARG A 280 -27.82 20.50 -5.50
C ARG A 280 -26.46 20.04 -6.02
N ALA A 281 -25.50 20.97 -6.15
CA ALA A 281 -24.13 20.63 -6.51
C ALA A 281 -23.51 19.62 -5.53
N LYS A 282 -23.60 19.91 -4.22
CA LYS A 282 -23.09 19.00 -3.18
C LYS A 282 -23.76 17.63 -3.21
N ALA A 283 -25.08 17.58 -3.41
CA ALA A 283 -25.82 16.33 -3.51
C ALA A 283 -25.40 15.53 -4.76
N ALA A 284 -25.21 16.20 -5.90
CA ALA A 284 -24.71 15.58 -7.13
C ALA A 284 -23.27 15.04 -6.94
N PHE A 285 -22.38 15.81 -6.32
CA PHE A 285 -21.02 15.38 -5.98
C PHE A 285 -21.03 14.13 -5.09
N ASN A 286 -21.81 14.16 -4.01
CA ASN A 286 -21.88 13.02 -3.10
C ASN A 286 -22.49 11.79 -3.81
N THR A 287 -23.53 11.97 -4.62
CA THR A 287 -24.12 10.86 -5.39
C THR A 287 -23.13 10.28 -6.40
N ALA A 288 -22.25 11.11 -6.98
CA ALA A 288 -21.15 10.63 -7.81
C ALA A 288 -20.21 9.71 -7.03
N LEU A 289 -19.87 10.05 -5.78
CA LEU A 289 -19.09 9.18 -4.89
C LEU A 289 -19.79 7.84 -4.62
N ALA A 290 -21.10 7.85 -4.39
CA ALA A 290 -21.81 6.59 -4.20
C ALA A 290 -21.75 5.69 -5.45
N TYR A 291 -21.81 6.27 -6.66
CA TYR A 291 -21.60 5.51 -7.90
C TYR A 291 -20.16 5.07 -8.13
N GLU A 292 -19.17 5.83 -7.66
CA GLU A 292 -17.78 5.38 -7.68
C GLU A 292 -17.59 4.13 -6.80
N VAL A 293 -18.24 4.10 -5.62
CA VAL A 293 -18.18 2.93 -4.72
C VAL A 293 -18.83 1.71 -5.33
N ASP A 294 -19.94 1.88 -6.05
CA ASP A 294 -20.62 0.81 -6.81
C ASP A 294 -19.92 0.48 -8.14
N ASP A 295 -18.71 1.01 -8.37
CA ASP A 295 -17.89 0.81 -9.58
C ASP A 295 -18.59 1.24 -10.90
N ARG A 296 -19.61 2.11 -10.81
CA ARG A 296 -20.34 2.74 -11.92
C ARG A 296 -19.69 4.07 -12.31
N LEU A 297 -18.45 3.99 -12.78
CA LEU A 297 -17.59 5.16 -13.00
C LEU A 297 -18.14 6.18 -14.01
N ASP A 298 -18.82 5.74 -15.07
CA ASP A 298 -19.43 6.65 -16.06
C ASP A 298 -20.59 7.46 -15.46
N ASP A 299 -21.41 6.82 -14.62
CA ASP A 299 -22.51 7.49 -13.90
C ASP A 299 -21.95 8.47 -12.85
N ALA A 300 -20.88 8.08 -12.16
CA ALA A 300 -20.15 8.94 -11.24
C ALA A 300 -19.61 10.18 -11.96
N LEU A 301 -18.94 10.00 -13.10
CA LEU A 301 -18.39 11.09 -13.90
C LEU A 301 -19.48 12.05 -14.38
N ARG A 302 -20.59 11.52 -14.90
CA ARG A 302 -21.73 12.34 -15.34
C ARG A 302 -22.27 13.22 -14.20
N LEU A 303 -22.44 12.66 -13.00
CA LEU A 303 -22.93 13.43 -11.85
C LEU A 303 -21.89 14.43 -11.31
N ALA A 304 -20.60 14.09 -11.34
CA ALA A 304 -19.55 15.04 -10.98
C ALA A 304 -19.50 16.24 -11.94
N LEU A 305 -19.70 16.01 -13.24
CA LEU A 305 -19.83 17.08 -14.24
C LEU A 305 -21.05 17.96 -14.00
N VAL A 306 -22.21 17.36 -13.66
CA VAL A 306 -23.41 18.11 -13.25
C VAL A 306 -23.12 18.98 -12.03
N SER A 307 -22.47 18.42 -11.00
CA SER A 307 -22.05 19.20 -9.82
C SER A 307 -21.19 20.39 -10.20
N TYR A 308 -20.20 20.19 -11.07
CA TYR A 308 -19.27 21.25 -11.50
C TYR A 308 -19.95 22.35 -12.33
N GLY A 309 -20.91 21.96 -13.17
CA GLY A 309 -21.73 22.91 -13.93
C GLY A 309 -22.65 23.76 -13.05
N ILE A 310 -23.04 23.26 -11.87
CA ILE A 310 -23.86 23.99 -10.89
C ILE A 310 -22.99 24.86 -9.96
N ASP A 311 -21.88 24.32 -9.46
CA ASP A 311 -20.93 24.98 -8.58
C ASP A 311 -19.51 24.58 -9.01
N SER A 312 -18.82 25.48 -9.73
CA SER A 312 -17.53 25.23 -10.40
C SER A 312 -16.35 25.18 -9.42
N SER A 313 -16.47 24.35 -8.39
CA SER A 313 -15.49 24.22 -7.32
C SER A 313 -14.23 23.48 -7.80
N TRP A 314 -13.08 23.89 -7.28
CA TRP A 314 -11.81 23.22 -7.55
C TRP A 314 -11.82 21.76 -7.07
N GLN A 315 -12.47 21.47 -5.94
CA GLN A 315 -12.62 20.12 -5.39
C GLN A 315 -13.34 19.19 -6.37
N THR A 316 -14.46 19.65 -6.95
CA THR A 316 -15.19 18.88 -7.97
C THR A 316 -14.35 18.67 -9.23
N LEU A 317 -13.59 19.68 -9.66
CA LEU A 317 -12.69 19.53 -10.81
C LEU A 317 -11.61 18.47 -10.58
N GLN A 318 -10.98 18.44 -9.40
CA GLN A 318 -10.02 17.39 -9.05
C GLN A 318 -10.67 16.01 -9.04
N TYR A 319 -11.89 15.92 -8.50
CA TYR A 319 -12.62 14.66 -8.47
C TYR A 319 -13.00 14.16 -9.87
N ILE A 320 -13.38 15.04 -10.80
CA ILE A 320 -13.61 14.70 -12.22
C ILE A 320 -12.32 14.14 -12.85
N LYS A 321 -11.17 14.77 -12.61
CA LYS A 321 -9.87 14.28 -13.11
C LYS A 321 -9.55 12.89 -12.56
N LEU A 322 -9.81 12.67 -11.28
CA LEU A 322 -9.66 11.38 -10.63
C LEU A 322 -10.56 10.32 -11.28
N LEU A 323 -11.85 10.60 -11.47
CA LEU A 323 -12.79 9.66 -12.09
C LEU A 323 -12.40 9.29 -13.53
N ASN A 324 -11.97 10.27 -14.33
CA ASN A 324 -11.45 10.01 -15.67
C ASN A 324 -10.24 9.07 -15.64
N ASN A 325 -9.29 9.30 -14.73
CA ASN A 325 -8.14 8.40 -14.57
C ASN A 325 -8.60 6.99 -14.17
N ARG A 326 -9.55 6.88 -13.23
CA ARG A 326 -10.11 5.58 -12.82
C ARG A 326 -10.77 4.82 -13.96
N ILE A 327 -11.49 5.50 -14.87
CA ILE A 327 -12.10 4.85 -16.04
C ILE A 327 -11.02 4.25 -16.96
N VAL A 328 -9.97 5.02 -17.24
CA VAL A 328 -8.83 4.54 -18.05
C VAL A 328 -8.13 3.36 -17.37
N VAL A 329 -7.91 3.45 -16.06
CA VAL A 329 -7.28 2.39 -15.26
C VAL A 329 -8.14 1.12 -15.24
N LYS A 330 -9.47 1.25 -15.14
CA LYS A 330 -10.41 0.11 -15.19
C LYS A 330 -10.34 -0.63 -16.53
N ASP A 331 -10.28 0.10 -17.64
CA ASP A 331 -10.10 -0.51 -18.97
C ASP A 331 -8.75 -1.25 -19.07
N LEU A 332 -7.66 -0.67 -18.54
CA LEU A 332 -6.36 -1.35 -18.45
C LEU A 332 -6.44 -2.64 -17.63
N ILE A 333 -7.05 -2.60 -16.45
CA ILE A 333 -7.24 -3.77 -15.58
C ILE A 333 -8.02 -4.87 -16.33
N ASN A 334 -9.11 -4.51 -17.01
CA ASN A 334 -9.90 -5.46 -17.77
C ASN A 334 -9.09 -6.10 -18.91
N LYS A 335 -8.22 -5.34 -19.58
CA LYS A 335 -7.30 -5.89 -20.58
C LYS A 335 -6.33 -6.88 -19.95
N GLN A 336 -5.72 -6.53 -18.81
CA GLN A 336 -4.76 -7.38 -18.11
C GLN A 336 -5.37 -8.68 -17.54
N LEU A 337 -6.64 -8.65 -17.12
CA LEU A 337 -7.32 -9.80 -16.52
C LEU A 337 -7.91 -10.77 -17.56
N TYR A 338 -8.45 -10.24 -18.66
CA TYR A 338 -9.34 -10.99 -19.53
C TYR A 338 -8.95 -11.04 -21.01
N ARG A 339 -8.09 -10.14 -21.51
CA ARG A 339 -7.68 -10.18 -22.92
C ARG A 339 -6.43 -11.03 -23.08
N GLN A 340 -6.47 -11.90 -24.08
CA GLN A 340 -5.36 -12.73 -24.55
C GLN A 340 -4.52 -11.96 -25.56
#